data_AF-A0AAD1ZMD2-F1
#
_entry.id   AF-A0AAD1ZMD2-F1
#
_cell.length_a   1.000
_cell.length_b   1.000
_cell.length_c   1.000
_cell.angle_alpha   90.00
_cell.angle_beta   90.00
_cell.angle_gamma   90.00
#
_symmetry.space_group_name_H-M   'P 1'
#
loop_
_entity.id
_entity.type
_entity.pdbx_description
1 polymer ?
#
loop_
_entity_poly.entity_id
_entity_poly.type
_entity_poly.pdbx_seq_one_letter_code
_entity_poly.pdbx_strand_id
1 'polypeptide(L)'
;MSSISTSTILPLHLNTKQTHCLQPERLALLIDKSKSIKPLSQIRAFVICHGLENHPVLNFKLLRSYCSLSCLEHSVSLLNRTQNPSVYFYTAIIHGHAINDLH
;
A
#
# COMPACT_ATOMS: atom_id res chain seq x y z
N MET A 1 30.20 -46.98 39.10
CA MET A 1 29.31 -47.62 38.11
C MET A 1 28.58 -46.53 37.37
N SER A 2 28.65 -46.62 36.05
CA SER A 2 28.25 -45.66 35.01
C SER A 2 26.75 -45.40 34.94
N SER A 3 26.34 -44.27 34.33
CA SER A 3 25.19 -44.05 33.41
C SER A 3 24.97 -42.52 33.28
N ILE A 4 25.34 -41.81 32.21
CA ILE A 4 24.78 -41.68 30.84
C ILE A 4 23.40 -40.99 30.77
N SER A 5 23.40 -39.85 30.06
CA SER A 5 22.38 -39.19 29.21
C SER A 5 21.02 -38.78 29.75
N THR A 6 20.61 -37.54 29.45
CA THR A 6 19.81 -37.25 28.24
C THR A 6 19.60 -35.75 28.05
N SER A 7 19.95 -35.27 26.85
CA SER A 7 19.61 -33.94 26.35
C SER A 7 18.08 -33.78 26.25
N THR A 8 17.54 -32.65 26.70
CA THR A 8 16.25 -32.15 26.22
C THR A 8 16.48 -30.78 25.60
N ILE A 9 16.56 -30.79 24.27
CA ILE A 9 16.47 -29.60 23.43
C ILE A 9 15.03 -29.11 23.51
N LEU A 10 14.81 -27.93 24.10
CA LEU A 10 13.58 -27.18 23.92
C LEU A 10 13.78 -26.21 22.74
N PRO A 11 13.03 -26.34 21.64
CA PRO A 11 12.97 -25.29 20.64
C PRO A 11 12.18 -24.12 21.24
N LEU A 12 12.86 -22.97 21.41
CA LEU A 12 12.21 -21.71 21.76
C LEU A 12 11.21 -21.34 20.65
N HIS A 13 9.95 -21.48 21.02
CA HIS A 13 8.76 -21.18 20.24
C HIS A 13 8.67 -19.68 19.90
N LEU A 14 8.77 -19.38 18.61
CA LEU A 14 8.03 -18.37 17.83
C LEU A 14 7.58 -17.08 18.55
N ASN A 15 8.22 -15.96 18.19
CA ASN A 15 7.53 -14.67 18.14
C ASN A 15 7.44 -14.16 16.69
N THR A 16 6.57 -14.78 15.90
CA THR A 16 6.22 -14.36 14.53
C THR A 16 4.97 -13.48 14.49
N LYS A 17 4.79 -12.57 15.47
CA LYS A 17 3.66 -11.61 15.46
C LYS A 17 3.96 -10.24 14.82
N GLN A 18 5.15 -10.02 14.27
CA GLN A 18 5.54 -8.70 13.71
C GLN A 18 5.46 -8.57 12.18
N THR A 19 5.12 -9.62 11.43
CA THR A 19 5.15 -9.59 9.95
C THR A 19 3.92 -8.97 9.28
N HIS A 20 2.80 -8.81 10.00
CA HIS A 20 1.53 -8.33 9.41
C HIS A 20 1.28 -6.82 9.60
N CYS A 21 1.84 -6.21 10.65
CA CYS A 21 1.67 -4.77 10.90
C CYS A 21 2.44 -3.90 9.90
N LEU A 22 3.51 -4.43 9.27
CA LEU A 22 4.45 -3.64 8.46
C LEU A 22 4.04 -3.47 6.99
N GLN A 23 2.96 -4.10 6.53
CA GLN A 23 2.61 -4.13 5.11
C GLN A 23 2.09 -2.76 4.61
N PRO A 24 1.11 -2.09 5.27
CA PRO A 24 0.58 -0.82 4.76
C PRO A 24 1.60 0.31 4.74
N GLU A 25 2.47 0.43 5.75
CA GLU A 25 3.48 1.49 5.82
C GLU A 25 4.56 1.28 4.76
N ARG A 26 4.97 0.02 4.53
CA ARG A 26 5.91 -0.30 3.45
C ARG A 26 5.33 0.00 2.09
N LEU A 27 4.07 -0.37 1.85
CA LEU A 27 3.38 -0.05 0.60
C LEU A 27 3.26 1.46 0.42
N ALA A 28 2.90 2.21 1.46
CA ALA A 28 2.85 3.66 1.45
C ALA A 28 4.20 4.27 1.04
N LEU A 29 5.31 3.79 1.61
CA LEU A 29 6.66 4.23 1.25
C LEU A 29 7.03 3.88 -0.20
N LEU A 30 6.62 2.71 -0.70
CA LEU A 30 6.85 2.29 -2.08
C LEU A 30 6.05 3.16 -3.06
N ILE A 31 4.82 3.53 -2.72
CA ILE A 31 3.99 4.46 -3.51
C ILE A 31 4.67 5.82 -3.61
N ASP A 32 5.13 6.37 -2.48
CA ASP A 32 5.81 7.67 -2.44
C ASP A 32 7.11 7.69 -3.26
N LYS A 33 7.81 6.54 -3.38
CA LYS A 33 9.04 6.39 -4.16
C LYS A 33 8.81 6.08 -5.65
N SER A 34 7.58 5.73 -6.05
CA SER A 34 7.28 5.32 -7.41
C SER A 34 7.25 6.52 -8.35
N LYS A 35 8.10 6.49 -9.39
CA LYS A 35 8.22 7.57 -10.39
C LYS A 35 7.61 7.23 -11.75
N SER A 36 6.90 6.11 -11.84
CA SER A 36 6.27 5.67 -13.09
C SER A 36 5.04 4.82 -12.80
N ILE A 37 4.23 4.64 -13.84
CA ILE A 37 2.94 3.94 -13.74
C ILE A 37 3.08 2.45 -13.43
N LYS A 38 4.16 1.80 -13.90
CA LYS A 38 4.34 0.35 -13.80
C LYS A 38 4.47 -0.13 -12.33
N PRO A 39 5.34 0.45 -11.48
CA PRO A 39 5.37 0.13 -10.06
C PRO A 39 4.06 0.42 -9.34
N LEU A 40 3.39 1.53 -9.65
CA LEU A 40 2.10 1.86 -9.02
C LEU A 40 1.02 0.83 -9.36
N SER A 41 0.96 0.37 -10.61
CA SER A 41 0.02 -0.69 -11.01
C SER A 41 0.31 -2.03 -10.32
N GLN A 42 1.57 -2.38 -10.14
CA GLN A 42 1.96 -3.57 -9.37
C GLN A 42 1.57 -3.46 -7.89
N ILE A 43 1.80 -2.30 -7.29
CA ILE A 43 1.40 -2.02 -5.90
C ILE A 43 -0.12 -2.08 -5.77
N ARG A 44 -0.87 -1.48 -6.69
CA ARG A 44 -2.34 -1.54 -6.68
C ARG A 44 -2.85 -2.97 -6.83
N ALA A 45 -2.25 -3.77 -7.72
CA ALA A 45 -2.59 -5.19 -7.84
C ALA A 45 -2.31 -5.93 -6.53
N PHE A 46 -1.15 -5.70 -5.91
CA PHE A 46 -0.81 -6.28 -4.61
C PHE A 46 -1.83 -5.91 -3.54
N VAL A 47 -2.22 -4.63 -3.44
CA VAL A 47 -3.24 -4.11 -2.52
C VAL A 47 -4.56 -4.87 -2.67
N ILE A 48 -5.04 -5.04 -3.91
CA ILE A 48 -6.29 -5.75 -4.20
C ILE A 48 -6.17 -7.25 -3.87
N CYS A 49 -5.07 -7.89 -4.27
CA CYS A 49 -4.88 -9.32 -4.03
C CYS A 49 -4.79 -9.69 -2.54
N HIS A 50 -4.45 -8.74 -1.68
CA HIS A 50 -4.29 -8.96 -0.24
C HIS A 50 -5.43 -8.35 0.60
N GLY A 51 -6.54 -7.90 -0.02
CA GLY A 51 -7.69 -7.36 0.72
C GLY A 51 -7.44 -6.00 1.38
N LEU A 52 -6.48 -5.22 0.86
CA LEU A 52 -6.08 -3.91 1.40
C LEU A 52 -6.71 -2.74 0.62
N GLU A 53 -7.60 -3.01 -0.32
CA GLU A 53 -8.22 -2.01 -1.22
C GLU A 53 -9.12 -1.00 -0.52
N ASN A 54 -9.53 -1.27 0.72
CA ASN A 54 -10.30 -0.32 1.54
C ASN A 54 -9.41 0.52 2.48
N HIS A 55 -8.07 0.37 2.41
CA HIS A 55 -7.16 1.09 3.28
C HIS A 55 -7.04 2.56 2.84
N PRO A 56 -7.58 3.54 3.60
CA PRO A 56 -7.77 4.91 3.14
C PRO A 56 -6.44 5.61 2.81
N VAL A 57 -5.40 5.35 3.60
CA VAL A 57 -4.07 5.94 3.37
C VAL A 57 -3.43 5.42 2.08
N LEU A 58 -3.59 4.13 1.77
CA LEU A 58 -3.00 3.54 0.57
C LEU A 58 -3.72 4.05 -0.67
N ASN A 59 -5.05 4.10 -0.63
CA ASN A 59 -5.86 4.64 -1.72
C ASN A 59 -5.54 6.12 -1.98
N PHE A 60 -5.43 6.93 -0.91
CA PHE A 60 -5.12 8.34 -1.06
C PHE A 60 -3.72 8.56 -1.66
N LYS A 61 -2.72 7.79 -1.19
CA LYS A 61 -1.36 7.86 -1.74
C LYS A 61 -1.32 7.42 -3.20
N LEU A 62 -1.94 6.29 -3.54
CA LEU A 62 -2.04 5.82 -4.93
C LEU A 62 -2.71 6.87 -5.83
N LEU A 63 -3.81 7.45 -5.38
CA LEU A 63 -4.53 8.50 -6.11
C LEU A 63 -3.61 9.70 -6.39
N ARG A 64 -2.95 10.22 -5.36
CA ARG A 64 -2.06 11.37 -5.49
C ARG A 64 -0.88 11.06 -6.43
N SER A 65 -0.30 9.87 -6.32
CA SER A 65 0.77 9.43 -7.21
C SER A 65 0.31 9.32 -8.67
N TYR A 66 -0.91 8.81 -8.94
CA TYR A 66 -1.47 8.83 -10.30
C TYR A 66 -1.64 10.27 -10.83
N CYS A 67 -2.17 11.20 -10.03
CA CYS A 67 -2.29 12.60 -10.42
C CYS A 67 -0.92 13.23 -10.74
N SER A 68 0.12 12.93 -9.95
CA SER A 68 1.47 13.46 -10.17
C SER A 68 2.17 12.92 -11.42
N LEU A 69 1.70 11.80 -11.95
CA LEU A 69 2.20 11.17 -13.18
C LEU A 69 1.26 11.42 -14.37
N SER A 70 0.38 12.42 -14.29
CA SER A 70 -0.60 12.77 -15.34
C SER A 70 -1.54 11.61 -15.71
N CYS A 71 -1.68 10.61 -14.84
CA CYS A 71 -2.50 9.41 -15.05
C CYS A 71 -3.91 9.62 -14.49
N LEU A 72 -4.60 10.66 -14.97
CA LEU A 72 -5.85 11.15 -14.39
C LEU A 72 -6.98 10.10 -14.45
N GLU A 73 -7.11 9.37 -15.55
CA GLU A 73 -8.08 8.26 -15.69
C GLU A 73 -7.92 7.20 -14.59
N HIS A 74 -6.67 6.84 -14.26
CA HIS A 74 -6.40 5.88 -13.19
C HIS A 74 -6.74 6.44 -11.81
N SER A 75 -6.55 7.75 -11.59
CA SER A 75 -6.90 8.44 -10.35
C SER A 75 -8.42 8.49 -10.14
N VAL A 76 -9.19 8.85 -11.19
CA VAL A 76 -10.66 8.89 -11.16
C VAL A 76 -11.23 7.48 -10.96
N SER A 77 -10.68 6.49 -11.68
CA SER A 77 -11.07 5.09 -11.48
C SER A 77 -10.83 4.60 -10.04
N LEU A 78 -9.75 5.04 -9.39
CA LEU A 78 -9.47 4.70 -8.00
C LEU A 78 -10.44 5.41 -7.03
N LEU A 79 -10.73 6.69 -7.25
CA LEU A 79 -11.73 7.44 -6.49
C LEU A 79 -13.09 6.74 -6.51
N ASN A 80 -13.57 6.37 -7.70
CA ASN A 80 -14.88 5.73 -7.89
C ASN A 80 -14.99 4.36 -7.21
N ARG A 81 -13.86 3.70 -6.95
CA ARG A 81 -13.81 2.42 -6.23
C ARG A 81 -13.56 2.58 -4.72
N THR A 82 -13.21 3.76 -4.27
CA THR A 82 -12.96 4.03 -2.84
C THR A 82 -14.30 4.16 -2.13
N GLN A 83 -14.53 3.35 -1.10
CA GLN A 83 -15.72 3.48 -0.26
C GLN A 83 -15.57 4.71 0.65
N ASN A 84 -16.59 5.57 0.71
CA ASN A 84 -16.63 6.78 1.54
C ASN A 84 -15.39 7.70 1.37
N PRO A 85 -15.11 8.19 0.15
CA PRO A 85 -13.98 9.08 -0.08
C PRO A 85 -14.13 10.37 0.73
N SER A 86 -13.07 10.76 1.43
CA SER A 86 -13.05 12.02 2.19
C SER A 86 -12.86 13.23 1.27
N VAL A 87 -13.10 14.44 1.78
CA VAL A 87 -12.87 15.70 1.04
C VAL A 87 -11.46 15.78 0.43
N TYR A 88 -10.46 15.21 1.11
CA TYR A 88 -9.08 15.17 0.63
C TYR A 88 -8.93 14.45 -0.71
N PHE A 89 -9.69 13.38 -0.95
CA PHE A 89 -9.64 12.64 -2.23
C PHE A 89 -10.13 13.53 -3.38
N TYR A 90 -11.26 14.22 -3.18
CA TYR A 90 -11.82 15.14 -4.17
C TYR A 90 -10.89 16.32 -4.43
N THR A 91 -10.35 16.93 -3.36
CA THR A 91 -9.38 18.02 -3.48
C THR A 91 -8.14 17.59 -4.28
N ALA A 92 -7.63 16.38 -4.04
CA ALA A 92 -6.47 15.86 -4.77
C ALA A 92 -6.75 15.62 -6.25
N ILE A 93 -7.95 15.12 -6.62
CA ILE A 93 -8.37 14.95 -8.02
C ILE A 93 -8.49 16.31 -8.71
N ILE A 94 -9.22 17.26 -8.12
CA ILE A 94 -9.42 18.60 -8.70
C ILE A 94 -8.07 19.29 -8.91
N HIS A 95 -7.19 19.23 -7.91
CA HIS A 95 -5.84 19.77 -8.01
C HIS A 95 -5.00 19.05 -9.08
N GLY A 96 -5.14 17.73 -9.19
CA GLY A 96 -4.49 16.93 -10.23
C GLY A 96 -4.91 17.37 -11.63
N HIS A 97 -6.21 17.51 -11.91
CA HIS A 97 -6.71 18.01 -13.19
C HIS A 97 -6.23 19.44 -13.46
N ALA A 98 -6.39 20.34 -12.49
CA ALA A 98 -5.97 21.73 -12.64
C ALA A 98 -4.50 21.88 -13.05
N ILE A 99 -3.58 21.10 -12.47
CA ILE A 99 -2.15 21.18 -12.83
C ILE A 99 -1.84 20.55 -14.18
N ASN A 100 -2.47 19.41 -14.50
CA ASN A 100 -2.14 18.65 -15.71
C ASN A 100 -2.84 19.19 -16.97
N ASP A 101 -3.97 19.87 -16.84
CA ASP A 101 -4.69 20.51 -17.95
C ASP A 101 -4.11 21.90 -18.31
N LEU A 102 -3.16 22.41 -17.51
CA LEU A 102 -2.49 23.71 -17.73
C LEU A 102 -1.20 23.63 -18.56
N HIS A 103 -0.85 22.47 -19.11
CA HIS A 103 0.37 22.22 -19.89
C HIS A 103 0.05 21.78 -21.32
#